data_AF-E1WXF0-F1
#
_entry.id   AF-E1WXF0-F1
#
_cell.length_a   1.000
_cell.length_b   1.000
_cell.length_c   1.000
_cell.angle_alpha   90.00
_cell.angle_beta   90.00
_cell.angle_gamma   90.00
#
_symmetry.space_group_name_H-M   'P 1'
#
loop_
_entity.id
_entity.type
_entity.pdbx_description
1 polymer ?
#
loop_
_entity_poly.entity_id
_entity_poly.type
_entity_poly.pdbx_seq_one_letter_code
_entity_poly.pdbx_strand_id
1 'polypeptide(L)' 'MKYQYKMATVVFTIFLVALLYNRYELEVYTWFCENEENGAACYVTHKLHQGDKSPEAAKRYLDRSCKLKYEMACDELNKK' A
#
# COMPACT_ATOMS: atom_id res chain seq x y z
N MET A 1 34.67 -17.15 10.85
CA MET A 1 33.35 -17.71 10.45
C MET A 1 32.20 -17.37 11.40
N LYS A 2 32.36 -17.40 12.74
CA LYS A 2 31.24 -17.11 13.66
C LYS A 2 30.66 -15.68 13.56
N TYR A 3 31.48 -14.69 13.26
CA TYR A 3 31.01 -13.30 13.14
C TYR A 3 30.21 -13.05 11.86
N GLN A 4 30.61 -13.70 10.76
CA GLN A 4 29.97 -13.57 9.44
C GLN A 4 28.54 -14.12 9.45
N TYR A 5 28.27 -15.26 10.10
CA TYR A 5 26.90 -15.78 10.19
C TYR A 5 26.00 -14.86 11.02
N LYS A 6 26.50 -14.26 12.12
CA LYS A 6 25.71 -13.36 12.96
C LYS A 6 25.29 -12.12 12.19
N MET A 7 26.20 -11.53 11.42
CA MET A 7 25.90 -10.39 10.57
C MET A 7 24.92 -10.76 9.46
N ALA A 8 25.10 -11.92 8.82
CA ALA A 8 24.16 -12.41 7.80
C ALA A 8 22.76 -12.63 8.39
N THR A 9 22.64 -13.18 9.60
CA THR A 9 21.35 -13.33 10.28
C THR A 9 20.70 -11.98 10.55
N VAL A 10 21.43 -10.99 11.07
CA VAL A 10 20.88 -9.65 11.32
C VAL A 10 20.37 -9.00 10.04
N VAL A 11 21.16 -9.03 8.97
CA VAL A 11 20.75 -8.48 7.66
C VAL A 11 19.52 -9.22 7.13
N PHE A 12 19.50 -10.54 7.21
CA PHE A 12 18.37 -11.35 6.78
C PHE A 12 17.10 -11.04 7.59
N THR A 13 17.21 -10.86 8.91
CA THR A 13 16.09 -10.47 9.76
C THR A 13 15.55 -9.10 9.38
N ILE A 14 16.41 -8.10 9.17
CA ILE A 14 15.99 -6.76 8.74
C ILE A 14 15.28 -6.83 7.37
N PHE A 15 15.83 -7.59 6.43
CA PHE A 15 15.24 -7.79 5.12
C PHE A 15 13.85 -8.45 5.20
N LEU A 16 13.70 -9.49 6.02
CA LEU A 16 12.41 -10.14 6.24
C LEU A 16 11.39 -9.19 6.86
N VAL A 17 11.78 -8.43 7.87
CA VAL A 17 10.90 -7.43 8.51
C VAL A 17 10.45 -6.38 7.50
N ALA A 18 11.35 -5.87 6.67
CA ALA A 18 11.00 -4.91 5.63
C ALA A 18 10.02 -5.51 4.60
N LEU A 19 10.23 -6.75 4.16
CA LEU A 19 9.28 -7.43 3.26
C LEU A 19 7.90 -7.62 3.89
N LEU A 20 7.85 -8.06 5.15
CA LEU A 20 6.60 -8.25 5.88
C LEU A 20 5.88 -6.92 6.10
N TYR A 21 6.60 -5.85 6.41
CA TYR A 21 6.04 -4.52 6.60
C TYR A 21 5.34 -4.00 5.33
N ASN A 22 6.00 -4.11 4.17
CA ASN A 22 5.40 -3.66 2.90
C ASN A 22 4.13 -4.47 2.54
N ARG A 23 4.13 -5.78 2.81
CA ARG A 23 2.95 -6.65 2.62
C ARG A 23 1.81 -6.26 3.56
N TYR A 24 2.14 -6.07 4.84
CA TYR A 24 1.19 -5.68 5.87
C TYR A 24 0.53 -4.34 5.56
N GLU A 25 1.30 -3.35 5.10
CA GLU A 25 0.78 -2.03 4.74
C GLU A 25 -0.29 -2.13 3.65
N LEU A 26 0.00 -2.85 2.57
CA LEU A 26 -0.97 -3.06 1.48
C LEU A 26 -2.24 -3.77 1.96
N GLU A 27 -2.10 -4.84 2.73
CA GLU A 27 -3.24 -5.61 3.23
C GLU A 27 -4.14 -4.79 4.17
N VAL A 28 -3.54 -4.04 5.10
CA VAL A 28 -4.29 -3.23 6.07
C VAL A 28 -5.08 -2.12 5.40
N TYR A 29 -4.46 -1.35 4.50
CA TYR A 29 -5.18 -0.28 3.81
C TYR A 29 -6.24 -0.84 2.86
N THR A 30 -5.96 -1.96 2.21
CA THR A 30 -6.97 -2.66 1.39
C THR A 30 -8.16 -3.08 2.25
N TRP A 31 -7.92 -3.68 3.42
CA TRP A 31 -8.99 -4.11 4.32
C TRP A 31 -9.84 -2.93 4.79
N PHE A 32 -9.23 -1.82 5.21
CA PHE A 32 -9.95 -0.61 5.63
C PHE A 32 -10.73 0.03 4.48
N CYS A 33 -10.17 0.04 3.27
CA CYS A 33 -10.88 0.52 2.10
C CYS A 33 -12.10 -0.35 1.77
N GLU A 34 -11.94 -1.67 1.83
CA GLU A 34 -12.95 -2.62 1.38
C GLU A 34 -14.07 -2.83 2.40
N ASN A 35 -13.75 -2.84 3.69
CA ASN A 35 -14.67 -3.24 4.77
C ASN A 35 -15.20 -2.05 5.59
N GLU A 36 -14.42 -0.99 5.75
CA GLU A 36 -14.77 0.16 6.61
C GLU A 36 -15.14 1.40 5.79
N GLU A 37 -15.21 1.28 4.45
CA GLU A 37 -15.52 2.38 3.52
C GLU A 37 -14.67 3.65 3.79
N ASN A 38 -13.42 3.46 4.20
CA ASN A 38 -12.55 4.56 4.55
C ASN A 38 -11.93 5.18 3.29
N GLY A 39 -12.40 6.38 2.92
CA GLY A 39 -11.96 7.08 1.72
C GLY A 39 -10.45 7.35 1.69
N ALA A 40 -9.84 7.71 2.82
CA ALA A 40 -8.41 7.92 2.92
C ALA A 40 -7.62 6.61 2.74
N ALA A 41 -8.07 5.52 3.34
CA ALA A 41 -7.45 4.21 3.17
C ALA A 41 -7.49 3.76 1.69
N CYS A 42 -8.63 3.96 1.00
CA CYS A 42 -8.73 3.68 -0.43
C CYS A 42 -7.74 4.50 -1.27
N TYR A 43 -7.48 5.76 -0.90
CA TYR A 43 -6.49 6.58 -1.59
C TYR A 43 -5.07 6.05 -1.38
N VAL A 44 -4.73 5.63 -0.15
CA VAL A 44 -3.43 5.02 0.13
C VAL A 44 -3.27 3.71 -0.63
N THR A 45 -4.28 2.84 -0.64
CA THR A 45 -4.29 1.59 -1.43
C THR A 45 -4.07 1.86 -2.92
N HIS A 46 -4.69 2.92 -3.47
CA HIS A 46 -4.42 3.37 -4.84
C HIS A 46 -2.93 3.68 -5.06
N LYS A 47 -2.29 4.44 -4.17
CA LYS A 47 -0.86 4.78 -4.28
C LYS A 47 0.05 3.55 -4.20
N LEU A 48 -0.27 2.62 -3.31
CA LEU A 48 0.48 1.37 -3.20
C LEU A 48 0.39 0.54 -4.49
N HIS A 49 -0.80 0.44 -5.10
CA HIS A 49 -0.97 -0.28 -6.37
C HIS A 49 -0.36 0.41 -7.60
N GLN A 50 -0.14 1.74 -7.56
CA GLN A 50 0.62 2.41 -8.63
C GLN A 50 2.06 1.88 -8.74
N GLY A 51 2.67 1.51 -7.60
CA GLY A 51 4.02 0.93 -7.56
C GLY A 51 4.08 -0.51 -8.07
N ASP A 52 3.02 -1.29 -7.88
CA ASP A 52 2.98 -2.74 -8.12
C ASP A 52 2.63 -3.15 -9.57
N LYS A 53 2.69 -2.20 -10.53
CA LYS A 53 2.34 -2.44 -11.95
C LYS A 53 0.91 -2.95 -12.18
N SER A 54 -0.02 -2.69 -11.25
CA SER A 54 -1.45 -3.01 -11.43
C SER A 54 -2.27 -1.73 -11.65
N PRO A 55 -2.23 -1.15 -12.86
CA PRO A 55 -2.91 0.12 -13.13
C PRO A 55 -4.42 0.02 -13.02
N GLU A 56 -5.04 -1.15 -13.30
CA GLU A 56 -6.48 -1.31 -13.14
C GLU A 56 -6.90 -1.30 -11.66
N ALA A 57 -6.15 -2.00 -10.80
CA ALA A 57 -6.42 -2.02 -9.36
C ALA A 57 -6.25 -0.62 -8.76
N ALA A 58 -5.15 0.06 -9.11
CA ALA A 58 -4.90 1.43 -8.68
C ALA A 58 -6.09 2.33 -9.06
N LYS A 59 -6.52 2.32 -10.33
CA LYS A 59 -7.65 3.15 -10.78
C LYS A 59 -8.94 2.86 -10.01
N ARG A 60 -9.26 1.58 -9.79
CA ARG A 60 -10.46 1.16 -9.04
C ARG A 60 -10.49 1.76 -7.63
N TYR A 61 -9.37 1.74 -6.91
CA TYR A 61 -9.31 2.29 -5.55
C TYR A 61 -9.35 3.82 -5.53
N LEU A 62 -8.80 4.49 -6.54
CA LEU A 62 -8.92 5.94 -6.67
C LEU A 62 -10.38 6.36 -6.91
N ASP A 63 -11.07 5.67 -7.83
CA ASP A 63 -12.49 5.89 -8.10
C ASP A 63 -13.33 5.65 -6.84
N ARG A 64 -13.06 4.58 -6.08
CA ARG A 64 -13.74 4.29 -4.82
C ARG A 64 -13.47 5.37 -3.77
N SER A 65 -12.22 5.81 -3.62
CA SER A 65 -11.83 6.87 -2.68
C SER A 65 -12.56 8.19 -2.97
N CYS A 66 -12.67 8.59 -4.25
CA CYS A 66 -13.42 9.79 -4.61
C CYS A 66 -14.93 9.62 -4.39
N LYS A 67 -15.51 8.44 -4.65
CA LYS A 67 -16.93 8.17 -4.31
C LYS A 67 -17.21 8.31 -2.82
N LEU A 68 -16.22 8.00 -1.99
CA LEU A 68 -16.23 8.20 -0.53
C LEU A 68 -15.92 9.66 -0.12
N LYS A 69 -15.95 10.59 -1.08
CA LYS A 69 -15.76 12.04 -0.90
C LYS A 69 -14.40 12.44 -0.34
N TYR A 70 -13.37 11.61 -0.56
CA TYR A 70 -12.01 12.00 -0.20
C TYR A 70 -11.45 12.97 -1.24
N GLU A 71 -11.31 14.23 -0.84
CA GLU A 71 -10.99 15.36 -1.73
C GLU A 71 -9.74 15.11 -2.59
N MET A 72 -8.65 14.65 -1.98
CA MET A 72 -7.40 14.38 -2.70
C MET A 72 -7.55 13.34 -3.81
N ALA A 73 -8.45 12.36 -3.66
CA ALA A 73 -8.71 11.38 -4.70
C ALA A 73 -9.49 11.96 -5.87
N CYS A 74 -10.49 12.81 -5.59
CA CYS A 74 -11.26 13.48 -6.62
C CYS A 74 -10.41 14.47 -7.42
N ASP A 75 -9.55 15.23 -6.74
CA ASP A 75 -8.62 16.14 -7.38
C ASP A 75 -7.67 15.42 -8.34
N GLU A 76 -7.18 14.25 -7.94
CA GLU A 76 -6.29 13.45 -8.79
C GLU A 76 -7.02 12.84 -10.00
N LEU A 77 -8.29 12.45 -9.85
CA LEU A 77 -9.10 11.99 -10.98
C LEU A 77 -9.37 13.10 -12.01
N ASN A 78 -9.64 14.31 -11.53
CA ASN A 78 -9.98 15.45 -12.39
C ASN A 78 -8.77 16.11 -13.07
N LYS A 79 -7.55 15.78 -12.63
CA LYS A 79 -6.29 16.26 -13.24
C LYS A 79 -5.87 15.44 -14.47
N LYS A 80 -6.60 14.38 -14.82
CA LYS A 80 -6.40 13.60 -16.05
C LYS A 80 -7.32 14.09 -17.16
#